data_AF-A0A9P4R751-F1
#
_entry.id   AF-A0A9P4R751-F1
#
_cell.length_a   1.000
_cell.length_b   1.000
_cell.length_c   1.000
_cell.angle_alpha   90.00
_cell.angle_beta   90.00
_cell.angle_gamma   90.00
#
_symmetry.space_group_name_H-M   'P 1'
#
loop_
_entity.id
_entity.type
_entity.pdbx_description
1 polymer ?
#
loop_
_entity_poly.entity_id
_entity_poly.type
_entity_poly.pdbx_seq_one_letter_code
_entity_poly.pdbx_strand_id
1 'polypeptide(L)'
;MAAQARSASPENMDMDMDMDMDGDLDSLDTDGSDTPDAKTFDEVYNSDAQIYVWSGPDHSFEIREKLHLEFKQQPLRNVTLAGDVDGQADLSDRITLVYITKFYHDDYDFAMYVKGGKNMAAFMGGTFAKKRYEGPYFATPVSLYSAADILRTKSAPYKHDKVGRTESLGKRFRYLYESAKLAWDRLEYDHGRDRELHRRVDSEERGKEADKEYNGMEEWLRRDSTQDSSPTEGAVCAAENAFAMEDDGDGGEAMEEEDL
;
A
#
# COMPACT_ATOMS: atom_id res chain seq x y z
N MET A 1 8.65 -61.85 -34.19
CA MET A 1 7.74 -62.58 -33.26
C MET A 1 6.76 -61.56 -32.71
N ALA A 2 5.48 -61.75 -33.02
CA ALA A 2 4.39 -60.86 -32.66
C ALA A 2 3.78 -61.30 -31.32
N ALA A 3 3.39 -60.34 -30.48
CA ALA A 3 2.48 -60.58 -29.36
C ALA A 3 1.45 -59.45 -29.34
N GLN A 4 0.24 -59.77 -29.79
CA GLN A 4 -0.96 -58.94 -29.64
C GLN A 4 -1.49 -59.11 -28.22
N ALA A 5 -1.71 -58.00 -27.51
CA ALA A 5 -2.47 -57.97 -26.27
C ALA A 5 -3.83 -57.31 -26.54
N ARG A 6 -4.90 -58.03 -26.22
CA ARG A 6 -6.31 -57.60 -26.29
C ARG A 6 -6.82 -57.27 -24.88
N SER A 7 -7.92 -56.51 -24.87
CA SER A 7 -8.91 -56.35 -23.79
C SER A 7 -8.55 -55.31 -22.72
N ALA A 8 -9.47 -54.50 -22.19
CA ALA A 8 -10.92 -54.46 -22.32
C ALA A 8 -11.38 -52.99 -22.22
N SER A 9 -12.42 -52.64 -22.98
CA SER A 9 -13.08 -51.34 -22.86
C SER A 9 -14.04 -51.36 -21.66
N PRO A 10 -13.95 -50.42 -20.72
CA PRO A 10 -15.01 -50.22 -19.75
C PRO A 10 -16.19 -49.48 -20.41
N GLU A 11 -17.39 -50.05 -20.25
CA GLU A 11 -18.66 -49.40 -20.55
C GLU A 11 -18.82 -48.19 -19.61
N ASN A 12 -18.77 -46.99 -20.18
CA ASN A 12 -19.18 -45.78 -19.49
C ASN A 12 -20.72 -45.80 -19.41
N MET A 13 -21.26 -45.83 -18.20
CA MET A 13 -22.67 -45.56 -17.95
C MET A 13 -22.86 -44.05 -17.97
N ASP A 14 -23.36 -43.53 -19.08
CA ASP A 14 -23.83 -42.16 -19.20
C ASP A 14 -25.10 -42.01 -18.33
N MET A 15 -24.93 -41.44 -17.14
CA MET A 15 -26.04 -40.94 -16.33
C MET A 15 -26.35 -39.51 -16.80
N ASP A 16 -27.28 -39.41 -17.74
CA ASP A 16 -27.93 -38.16 -18.11
C ASP A 16 -28.81 -37.71 -16.92
N MET A 17 -28.22 -36.95 -15.99
CA MET A 17 -28.96 -36.16 -15.02
C MET A 17 -29.29 -34.81 -15.67
N ASP A 18 -30.43 -34.77 -16.35
CA ASP A 18 -31.10 -33.53 -16.72
C ASP A 18 -31.61 -32.86 -15.42
N MET A 19 -30.73 -32.10 -14.77
CA MET A 19 -31.14 -31.13 -13.74
C MET A 19 -31.56 -29.85 -14.46
N ASP A 20 -32.87 -29.70 -14.64
CA ASP A 20 -33.52 -28.43 -14.95
C ASP A 20 -33.33 -27.47 -13.77
N MET A 21 -32.15 -26.84 -13.69
CA MET A 21 -31.90 -25.67 -12.86
C MET A 21 -32.49 -24.44 -13.57
N ASP A 22 -33.82 -24.32 -13.51
CA ASP A 22 -34.53 -23.05 -13.72
C ASP A 22 -34.34 -22.16 -12.47
N GLY A 23 -33.10 -22.05 -12.00
CA GLY A 23 -32.72 -21.14 -10.96
C GLY A 23 -32.68 -19.76 -11.59
N ASP A 24 -33.73 -18.97 -11.31
CA ASP A 24 -33.76 -17.54 -11.52
C ASP A 24 -32.43 -16.96 -11.00
N LEU A 25 -31.50 -16.78 -11.95
CA LEU A 25 -30.29 -15.99 -11.81
C LEU A 25 -30.78 -14.55 -11.74
N ASP A 26 -31.36 -14.20 -10.59
CA ASP A 26 -31.46 -12.83 -10.14
C ASP A 26 -30.09 -12.25 -10.39
N SER A 27 -30.04 -11.33 -11.37
CA SER A 27 -28.87 -10.54 -11.68
C SER A 27 -28.52 -9.84 -10.38
N LEU A 28 -27.59 -10.43 -9.62
CA LEU A 28 -26.90 -9.75 -8.56
C LEU A 28 -26.22 -8.58 -9.25
N ASP A 29 -26.90 -7.44 -9.20
CA ASP A 29 -26.35 -6.14 -9.53
C ASP A 29 -25.10 -6.03 -8.66
N THR A 30 -23.96 -6.40 -9.23
CA THR A 30 -22.63 -6.17 -8.69
C THR A 30 -22.34 -4.67 -8.79
N ASP A 31 -23.22 -3.86 -8.21
CA ASP A 31 -23.19 -2.39 -8.22
C ASP A 31 -22.26 -1.84 -7.13
N GLY A 32 -21.37 -2.68 -6.61
CA GLY A 32 -20.44 -2.32 -5.53
C GLY A 32 -19.11 -3.02 -5.70
N SER A 33 -18.42 -2.82 -6.84
CA SER A 33 -16.97 -3.01 -6.79
C SER A 33 -16.41 -1.94 -5.86
N ASP A 34 -16.10 -2.31 -4.62
CA ASP A 34 -15.47 -1.47 -3.58
C ASP A 34 -14.06 -0.97 -3.97
N THR A 35 -13.72 -1.01 -5.26
CA THR A 35 -12.49 -0.42 -5.77
C THR A 35 -12.60 1.10 -5.69
N PRO A 36 -11.63 1.79 -5.07
CA PRO A 36 -11.68 3.22 -4.88
C PRO A 36 -11.73 3.93 -6.24
N ASP A 37 -12.69 4.85 -6.40
CA ASP A 37 -12.81 5.61 -7.64
C ASP A 37 -11.80 6.75 -7.65
N ALA A 38 -11.04 6.83 -8.74
CA ALA A 38 -10.04 7.86 -8.91
C ALA A 38 -10.71 9.12 -9.44
N LYS A 39 -10.36 10.27 -8.85
CA LYS A 39 -10.90 11.57 -9.27
C LYS A 39 -10.65 11.82 -10.76
N THR A 40 -11.30 12.82 -11.31
CA THR A 40 -10.98 13.36 -12.64
C THR A 40 -9.81 14.33 -12.57
N PHE A 41 -9.19 14.64 -13.72
CA PHE A 41 -8.11 15.63 -13.77
C PHE A 41 -8.56 16.98 -13.23
N ASP A 42 -9.74 17.45 -13.62
CA ASP A 42 -10.23 18.77 -13.22
C ASP A 42 -10.49 18.84 -11.70
N GLU A 43 -10.95 17.76 -11.08
CA GLU A 43 -11.12 17.68 -9.62
C GLU A 43 -9.77 17.75 -8.91
N VAL A 44 -8.79 16.95 -9.33
CA VAL A 44 -7.44 16.96 -8.73
C VAL A 44 -6.75 18.30 -8.95
N TYR A 45 -6.86 18.86 -10.16
CA TYR A 45 -6.24 20.14 -10.51
C TYR A 45 -6.81 21.31 -9.70
N ASN A 46 -8.12 21.32 -9.43
CA ASN A 46 -8.79 22.38 -8.67
C ASN A 46 -8.88 22.13 -7.15
N SER A 47 -8.44 20.97 -6.66
CA SER A 47 -8.39 20.64 -5.23
C SER A 47 -7.08 21.08 -4.55
N ASP A 48 -6.85 20.64 -3.30
CA ASP A 48 -5.59 20.81 -2.58
C ASP A 48 -4.57 19.68 -2.83
N ALA A 49 -4.91 18.70 -3.69
CA ALA A 49 -4.02 17.61 -4.12
C ALA A 49 -2.66 18.12 -4.63
N GLN A 50 -1.62 17.33 -4.45
CA GLN A 50 -0.25 17.67 -4.82
C GLN A 50 0.40 16.50 -5.56
N ILE A 51 1.23 16.82 -6.55
CA ILE A 51 2.06 15.84 -7.25
C ILE A 51 3.51 16.06 -6.86
N TYR A 52 4.13 15.02 -6.31
CA TYR A 52 5.55 14.96 -6.00
C TYR A 52 6.25 14.03 -6.98
N VAL A 53 7.40 14.45 -7.48
CA VAL A 53 8.26 13.63 -8.34
C VAL A 53 9.62 13.48 -7.68
N TRP A 54 10.11 12.25 -7.66
CA TRP A 54 11.46 11.94 -7.20
C TRP A 54 12.14 11.05 -8.23
N SER A 55 13.36 11.40 -8.62
CA SER A 55 14.16 10.63 -9.57
C SER A 55 15.55 10.41 -8.99
N GLY A 56 15.92 9.15 -8.77
CA GLY A 56 17.19 8.85 -8.13
C GLY A 56 17.44 7.35 -8.02
N PRO A 57 18.62 6.97 -7.51
CA PRO A 57 18.91 5.60 -7.16
C PRO A 57 18.26 5.21 -5.83
N ASP A 58 17.55 4.09 -5.82
CA ASP A 58 16.93 3.49 -4.63
C ASP A 58 17.80 2.32 -4.13
N HIS A 59 19.03 2.66 -3.69
CA HIS A 59 20.11 1.70 -3.40
C HIS A 59 19.79 0.70 -2.27
N SER A 60 19.03 1.13 -1.26
CA SER A 60 18.58 0.27 -0.16
C SER A 60 17.19 -0.34 -0.40
N PHE A 61 16.61 -0.11 -1.59
CA PHE A 61 15.25 -0.49 -1.93
C PHE A 61 14.18 0.10 -0.98
N GLU A 62 14.52 1.08 -0.13
CA GLU A 62 13.63 1.64 0.91
C GLU A 62 12.32 2.18 0.34
N ILE A 63 12.36 2.86 -0.81
CA ILE A 63 11.17 3.40 -1.45
C ILE A 63 10.32 2.24 -1.98
N ARG A 64 10.95 1.34 -2.75
CA ARG A 64 10.27 0.19 -3.34
C ARG A 64 9.67 -0.70 -2.26
N GLU A 65 10.34 -0.97 -1.15
CA GLU A 65 9.84 -1.80 -0.07
C GLU A 65 8.58 -1.22 0.55
N LYS A 66 8.56 0.08 0.88
CA LYS A 66 7.36 0.76 1.41
C LYS A 66 6.18 0.64 0.45
N LEU A 67 6.41 0.91 -0.84
CA LEU A 67 5.36 0.79 -1.85
C LEU A 67 4.90 -0.66 -2.08
N HIS A 68 5.80 -1.64 -1.96
CA HIS A 68 5.41 -3.05 -2.01
C HIS A 68 4.63 -3.47 -0.76
N LEU A 69 4.86 -2.86 0.41
CA LEU A 69 4.07 -3.11 1.61
C LEU A 69 2.64 -2.58 1.44
N GLU A 70 2.47 -1.38 0.88
CA GLU A 70 1.15 -0.86 0.49
C GLU A 70 0.46 -1.81 -0.48
N PHE A 71 1.15 -2.15 -1.57
CA PHE A 71 0.61 -3.03 -2.59
C PHE A 71 0.30 -4.43 -2.04
N LYS A 72 1.03 -4.90 -1.02
CA LYS A 72 0.82 -6.20 -0.38
C LYS A 72 -0.59 -6.35 0.19
N GLN A 73 -1.18 -5.25 0.64
CA GLN A 73 -2.51 -5.18 1.26
C GLN A 73 -3.64 -4.97 0.25
N GLN A 74 -3.33 -4.85 -1.03
CA GLN A 74 -4.32 -4.59 -2.08
C GLN A 74 -4.65 -5.86 -2.86
N PRO A 75 -5.93 -6.09 -3.24
CA PRO A 75 -6.36 -7.18 -4.10
C PRO A 75 -6.08 -6.87 -5.59
N LEU A 76 -4.91 -6.32 -5.88
CA LEU A 76 -4.55 -5.81 -7.20
C LEU A 76 -3.32 -6.53 -7.77
N ARG A 77 -3.17 -6.48 -9.11
CA ARG A 77 -2.05 -7.05 -9.86
C ARG A 77 -1.46 -6.02 -10.82
N ASN A 78 -0.13 -5.84 -10.75
CA ASN A 78 0.66 -5.03 -11.68
C ASN A 78 1.08 -5.86 -12.91
N VAL A 79 0.24 -5.90 -13.94
CA VAL A 79 0.46 -6.75 -15.12
C VAL A 79 1.60 -6.24 -16.00
N THR A 80 1.71 -4.92 -16.15
CA THR A 80 2.69 -4.27 -17.04
C THR A 80 4.13 -4.51 -16.60
N LEU A 81 4.37 -4.63 -15.29
CA LEU A 81 5.70 -4.87 -14.73
C LEU A 81 6.22 -6.29 -15.02
N ALA A 82 5.33 -7.28 -15.13
CA ALA A 82 5.73 -8.67 -15.37
C ALA A 82 6.42 -8.87 -16.72
N GLY A 83 6.08 -8.03 -17.72
CA GLY A 83 6.67 -8.05 -19.06
C GLY A 83 7.90 -7.14 -19.26
N ASP A 84 8.37 -6.46 -18.22
CA ASP A 84 9.44 -5.45 -18.34
C ASP A 84 10.84 -6.07 -18.40
N VAL A 85 11.22 -6.60 -19.57
CA VAL A 85 12.55 -7.19 -19.79
C VAL A 85 13.67 -6.17 -19.59
N ASP A 86 13.48 -4.94 -20.09
CA ASP A 86 14.48 -3.87 -20.00
C ASP A 86 14.70 -3.43 -18.53
N GLY A 87 13.63 -3.22 -17.77
CA GLY A 87 13.72 -2.85 -16.36
C GLY A 87 14.22 -3.99 -15.47
N GLN A 88 13.96 -5.25 -15.82
CA GLN A 88 14.53 -6.40 -15.12
C GLN A 88 16.04 -6.54 -15.36
N ALA A 89 16.52 -6.22 -16.56
CA ALA A 89 17.94 -6.22 -16.89
C ALA A 89 18.71 -5.03 -16.30
N ASP A 90 18.03 -3.95 -15.91
CA ASP A 90 18.67 -2.76 -15.35
C ASP A 90 19.09 -2.96 -13.88
N LEU A 91 20.40 -2.89 -13.65
CA LEU A 91 21.08 -3.01 -12.35
C LEU A 91 21.35 -1.67 -11.66
N SER A 92 20.95 -0.54 -12.25
CA SER A 92 21.28 0.80 -11.73
C SER A 92 20.50 1.20 -10.48
N ASP A 93 19.47 0.43 -10.11
CA ASP A 93 18.51 0.75 -9.04
C ASP A 93 17.83 2.12 -9.18
N ARG A 94 17.91 2.72 -10.36
CA ARG A 94 17.31 4.04 -10.62
C ARG A 94 15.82 3.88 -10.85
N ILE A 95 15.06 4.71 -10.16
CA ILE A 95 13.61 4.83 -10.36
C ILE A 95 13.22 6.30 -10.52
N THR A 96 12.10 6.54 -11.20
CA THR A 96 11.34 7.78 -11.10
C THR A 96 10.01 7.47 -10.45
N LEU A 97 9.79 8.03 -9.27
CA LEU A 97 8.55 7.95 -8.50
C LEU A 97 7.69 9.18 -8.76
N VAL A 98 6.40 8.94 -8.97
CA VAL A 98 5.34 9.94 -8.95
C VAL A 98 4.41 9.59 -7.80
N TYR A 99 4.18 10.56 -6.93
CA TYR A 99 3.26 10.44 -5.80
C TYR A 99 2.21 11.53 -5.90
N ILE A 100 0.93 11.16 -5.88
CA ILE A 100 -0.20 12.07 -5.99
C ILE A 100 -1.03 11.96 -4.72
N THR A 101 -1.14 13.07 -3.98
CA THR A 101 -1.99 13.10 -2.78
C THR A 101 -3.46 13.22 -3.16
N LYS A 102 -4.36 12.64 -2.35
CA LYS A 102 -5.82 12.70 -2.51
C LYS A 102 -6.27 12.33 -3.93
N PHE A 103 -5.66 11.29 -4.49
CA PHE A 103 -5.92 10.83 -5.84
C PHE A 103 -7.34 10.24 -5.99
N TYR A 104 -7.83 9.61 -4.93
CA TYR A 104 -9.15 8.97 -4.88
C TYR A 104 -10.19 9.84 -4.16
N HIS A 105 -11.47 9.50 -4.31
CA HIS A 105 -12.59 10.19 -3.64
C HIS A 105 -12.65 9.97 -2.13
N ASP A 106 -12.03 8.92 -1.62
CA ASP A 106 -11.90 8.55 -0.20
C ASP A 106 -10.63 9.12 0.46
N ASP A 107 -10.01 10.10 -0.18
CA ASP A 107 -8.77 10.76 0.26
C ASP A 107 -7.53 9.86 0.33
N TYR A 108 -7.54 8.66 -0.26
CA TYR A 108 -6.32 7.89 -0.45
C TYR A 108 -5.36 8.53 -1.47
N ASP A 109 -4.08 8.25 -1.27
CA ASP A 109 -3.00 8.71 -2.13
C ASP A 109 -2.69 7.64 -3.20
N PHE A 110 -1.95 8.02 -4.23
CA PHE A 110 -1.51 7.09 -5.28
C PHE A 110 -0.03 7.27 -5.59
N ALA A 111 0.66 6.14 -5.76
CA ALA A 111 2.05 6.12 -6.14
C ALA A 111 2.26 5.25 -7.38
N MET A 112 3.09 5.74 -8.31
CA MET A 112 3.64 4.94 -9.39
C MET A 112 5.14 5.17 -9.52
N TYR A 113 5.91 4.13 -9.82
CA TYR A 113 7.31 4.31 -10.19
C TYR A 113 7.67 3.60 -11.49
N VAL A 114 8.61 4.19 -12.20
CA VAL A 114 9.21 3.66 -13.42
C VAL A 114 10.64 3.24 -13.11
N LYS A 115 10.98 1.98 -13.38
CA LYS A 115 12.32 1.43 -13.13
C LYS A 115 13.17 1.47 -14.39
N GLY A 116 14.42 1.90 -14.23
CA GLY A 116 15.48 1.74 -15.20
C GLY A 116 15.64 2.90 -16.19
N GLY A 117 16.87 3.14 -16.63
CA GLY A 117 17.25 4.33 -17.38
C GLY A 117 16.51 4.51 -18.70
N LYS A 118 16.28 3.41 -19.44
CA LYS A 118 15.54 3.43 -20.71
C LYS A 118 14.07 3.82 -20.51
N ASN A 119 13.40 3.18 -19.54
CA ASN A 119 12.00 3.45 -19.22
C ASN A 119 11.84 4.86 -18.62
N MET A 120 12.76 5.28 -17.75
CA MET A 120 12.80 6.63 -17.20
C MET A 120 12.99 7.70 -18.28
N ALA A 121 13.88 7.48 -19.26
CA ALA A 121 14.07 8.42 -20.37
C ALA A 121 12.80 8.56 -21.21
N ALA A 122 12.13 7.44 -21.51
CA ALA A 122 10.85 7.45 -22.20
C ALA A 122 9.75 8.16 -21.39
N PHE A 123 9.71 7.94 -20.06
CA PHE A 123 8.81 8.62 -19.15
C PHE A 123 9.04 10.13 -19.12
N MET A 124 10.29 10.59 -18.99
CA MET A 124 10.57 12.03 -18.95
C MET A 124 10.30 12.71 -20.29
N GLY A 125 10.57 12.04 -21.41
CA GLY A 125 10.29 12.54 -22.76
C GLY A 125 8.79 12.77 -23.04
N GLY A 126 7.90 11.99 -22.41
CA GLY A 126 6.45 12.12 -22.56
C GLY A 126 5.88 13.46 -22.10
N THR A 127 6.55 14.12 -21.13
CA THR A 127 6.14 15.42 -20.58
C THR A 127 5.98 16.49 -21.66
N PHE A 128 6.79 16.46 -22.72
CA PHE A 128 6.75 17.42 -23.82
C PHE A 128 5.83 16.98 -24.97
N ALA A 129 5.61 15.66 -25.11
CA ALA A 129 4.82 15.08 -26.19
C ALA A 129 3.30 15.12 -25.94
N LYS A 130 2.86 15.54 -24.74
CA LYS A 130 1.45 15.52 -24.29
C LYS A 130 0.78 14.14 -24.42
N LYS A 131 1.58 13.07 -24.44
CA LYS A 131 1.09 11.70 -24.46
C LYS A 131 1.43 11.08 -23.13
N ARG A 132 0.42 10.63 -22.38
CA ARG A 132 0.57 9.85 -21.14
C ARG A 132 1.52 8.67 -21.33
N TYR A 133 2.25 8.31 -20.28
CA TYR A 133 3.21 7.22 -20.33
C TYR A 133 2.52 5.86 -20.40
N GLU A 134 2.84 5.07 -21.44
CA GLU A 134 2.24 3.76 -21.68
C GLU A 134 3.20 2.59 -21.41
N GLY A 135 4.45 2.87 -21.02
CA GLY A 135 5.47 1.86 -20.78
C GLY A 135 5.31 1.11 -19.45
N PRO A 136 6.29 0.30 -19.06
CA PRO A 136 6.23 -0.46 -17.80
C PRO A 136 6.36 0.43 -16.56
N TYR A 137 5.57 0.13 -15.55
CA TYR A 137 5.59 0.82 -14.26
C TYR A 137 5.09 -0.14 -13.17
N PHE A 138 5.39 0.23 -11.93
CA PHE A 138 4.69 -0.27 -10.76
C PHE A 138 3.72 0.81 -10.29
N ALA A 139 2.53 0.42 -9.86
CA ALA A 139 1.52 1.32 -9.30
C ALA A 139 0.82 0.70 -8.09
N THR A 140 0.44 1.55 -7.13
CA THR A 140 -0.32 1.15 -5.95
C THR A 140 -1.10 2.34 -5.37
N PRO A 141 -2.33 2.13 -4.87
CA PRO A 141 -2.91 2.99 -3.85
C PRO A 141 -2.00 3.04 -2.63
N VAL A 142 -2.02 4.16 -1.90
CA VAL A 142 -1.21 4.39 -0.70
C VAL A 142 -2.12 4.85 0.44
N SER A 143 -2.04 4.15 1.56
CA SER A 143 -2.89 4.38 2.73
C SER A 143 -2.13 4.37 4.06
N LEU A 144 -0.97 3.70 4.15
CA LEU A 144 -0.18 3.55 5.36
C LEU A 144 0.90 4.64 5.48
N TYR A 145 1.49 5.06 4.36
CA TYR A 145 2.62 5.98 4.34
C TYR A 145 2.27 7.32 3.70
N SER A 146 2.71 8.40 4.34
CA SER A 146 2.66 9.74 3.74
C SER A 146 3.72 9.90 2.63
N ALA A 147 3.55 10.92 1.78
CA ALA A 147 4.57 11.36 0.83
C ALA A 147 5.94 11.56 1.51
N ALA A 148 5.95 12.18 2.69
CA ALA A 148 7.16 12.45 3.44
C ALA A 148 7.83 11.15 3.93
N ASP A 149 7.04 10.16 4.36
CA ASP A 149 7.58 8.87 4.80
C ASP A 149 8.17 8.06 3.66
N ILE A 150 7.51 8.04 2.48
CA ILE A 150 8.03 7.34 1.30
C ILE A 150 9.30 8.02 0.80
N LEU A 151 9.30 9.35 0.69
CA LEU A 151 10.40 10.12 0.11
C LEU A 151 11.59 10.34 1.05
N ARG A 152 11.42 10.12 2.36
CA ARG A 152 12.51 10.12 3.35
C ARG A 152 13.31 8.83 3.20
N THR A 153 14.41 8.89 2.46
CA THR A 153 15.43 7.84 2.39
C THR A 153 16.68 8.26 3.13
N LYS A 154 17.37 7.30 3.76
CA LYS A 154 18.63 7.59 4.47
C LYS A 154 19.76 8.03 3.52
N SER A 155 19.66 7.67 2.24
CA SER A 155 20.77 7.72 1.29
C SER A 155 20.73 8.93 0.34
N ALA A 156 19.66 9.73 0.31
CA ALA A 156 19.58 10.88 -0.57
C ALA A 156 19.04 12.13 0.16
N PRO A 157 19.68 13.30 0.04
CA PRO A 157 19.11 14.55 0.54
C PRO A 157 17.76 14.79 -0.15
N TYR A 158 16.79 15.30 0.62
CA TYR A 158 15.34 15.50 0.33
C TYR A 158 14.97 16.28 -0.95
N LYS A 159 15.61 16.05 -2.10
CA LYS A 159 15.28 16.69 -3.37
C LYS A 159 14.17 15.90 -4.06
N HIS A 160 12.96 16.01 -3.53
CA HIS A 160 11.74 15.74 -4.29
C HIS A 160 11.23 17.06 -4.87
N ASP A 161 10.72 17.00 -6.10
CA ASP A 161 10.18 18.14 -6.81
C ASP A 161 8.66 18.16 -6.65
N LYS A 162 8.14 19.24 -6.04
CA LYS A 162 6.70 19.48 -5.97
C LYS A 162 6.27 20.15 -7.27
N VAL A 163 5.51 19.43 -8.09
CA VAL A 163 5.13 19.90 -9.42
C VAL A 163 4.11 21.02 -9.32
N GLY A 164 4.50 22.21 -9.79
CA GLY A 164 3.66 23.39 -9.75
C GLY A 164 2.50 23.30 -10.74
N ARG A 165 1.29 23.71 -10.33
CA ARG A 165 0.13 23.83 -11.23
C ARG A 165 0.38 24.82 -12.38
N THR A 166 1.17 25.85 -12.13
CA THR A 166 1.53 26.87 -13.13
C THR A 166 2.74 26.49 -13.97
N GLU A 167 3.48 25.44 -13.59
CA GLU A 167 4.67 25.00 -14.31
C GLU A 167 4.30 24.53 -15.71
N SER A 168 4.95 25.10 -16.73
CA SER A 168 4.69 24.77 -18.14
C SER A 168 3.20 24.86 -18.52
N LEU A 169 2.46 25.83 -17.94
CA LEU A 169 1.01 25.98 -18.13
C LEU A 169 0.20 24.73 -17.69
N GLY A 170 0.63 24.07 -16.62
CA GLY A 170 -0.02 22.88 -16.07
C GLY A 170 0.19 21.60 -16.90
N LYS A 171 0.97 21.67 -18.00
CA LYS A 171 1.21 20.50 -18.88
C LYS A 171 1.91 19.36 -18.16
N ARG A 172 2.90 19.66 -17.33
CA ARG A 172 3.63 18.64 -16.55
C ARG A 172 2.71 17.99 -15.53
N PHE A 173 1.92 18.79 -14.80
CA PHE A 173 0.93 18.30 -13.84
C PHE A 173 -0.06 17.36 -14.53
N ARG A 174 -0.65 17.78 -15.65
CA ARG A 174 -1.59 16.97 -16.44
C ARG A 174 -0.95 15.68 -16.96
N TYR A 175 0.26 15.75 -17.49
CA TYR A 175 0.97 14.58 -17.99
C TYR A 175 1.18 13.51 -16.91
N LEU A 176 1.65 13.93 -15.73
CA LEU A 176 1.89 13.03 -14.61
C LEU A 176 0.58 12.43 -14.11
N TYR A 177 -0.46 13.26 -14.01
CA TYR A 177 -1.79 12.83 -13.63
C TYR A 177 -2.38 11.78 -14.59
N GLU A 178 -2.40 12.07 -15.90
CA GLU A 178 -2.95 11.16 -16.90
C GLU A 178 -2.13 9.86 -17.00
N SER A 179 -0.83 9.91 -16.72
CA SER A 179 0.02 8.71 -16.63
C SER A 179 -0.32 7.86 -15.41
N ALA A 180 -0.54 8.49 -14.25
CA ALA A 180 -0.97 7.83 -13.03
C ALA A 180 -2.37 7.22 -13.15
N LYS A 181 -3.31 7.96 -13.74
CA LYS A 181 -4.68 7.47 -14.02
C LYS A 181 -4.67 6.27 -14.96
N LEU A 182 -3.88 6.33 -16.05
CA LEU A 182 -3.69 5.15 -16.90
C LEU A 182 -3.05 3.98 -16.14
N ALA A 183 -2.12 4.27 -15.23
CA ALA A 183 -1.48 3.24 -14.42
C ALA A 183 -2.48 2.52 -13.52
N TRP A 184 -3.37 3.29 -12.86
CA TRP A 184 -4.50 2.78 -12.09
C TRP A 184 -5.47 1.96 -12.94
N ASP A 185 -5.91 2.48 -14.08
CA ASP A 185 -6.88 1.83 -14.97
C ASP A 185 -6.38 0.50 -15.56
N ARG A 186 -5.07 0.25 -15.50
CA ARG A 186 -4.41 -0.99 -15.97
C ARG A 186 -4.08 -1.97 -14.84
N LEU A 187 -4.36 -1.63 -13.58
CA LEU A 187 -4.29 -2.60 -12.51
C LEU A 187 -5.45 -3.58 -12.66
N GLU A 188 -5.15 -4.86 -12.57
CA GLU A 188 -6.17 -5.90 -12.60
C GLU A 188 -6.53 -6.31 -11.19
N TYR A 189 -7.83 -6.49 -10.93
CA TYR A 189 -8.30 -7.05 -9.68
C TYR A 189 -7.98 -8.55 -9.61
N ASP A 190 -7.45 -9.00 -8.48
CA ASP A 190 -7.08 -10.40 -8.23
C ASP A 190 -7.97 -11.00 -7.14
N HIS A 191 -9.04 -11.69 -7.57
CA HIS A 191 -9.97 -12.38 -6.67
C HIS A 191 -9.32 -13.48 -5.83
N GLY A 192 -8.22 -14.07 -6.30
CA GLY A 192 -7.49 -15.08 -5.52
C GLY A 192 -6.83 -14.44 -4.31
N ARG A 193 -6.21 -13.29 -4.55
CA ARG A 193 -5.55 -12.49 -3.52
C ARG A 193 -6.52 -11.84 -2.55
N ASP A 194 -7.64 -11.34 -3.06
CA ASP A 194 -8.72 -10.79 -2.23
C ASP A 194 -9.23 -11.80 -1.19
N ARG A 195 -9.53 -13.03 -1.63
CA ARG A 195 -9.93 -14.12 -0.75
C ARG A 195 -8.87 -14.47 0.28
N GLU A 196 -7.60 -14.42 -0.10
CA GLU A 196 -6.49 -14.67 0.83
C GLU A 196 -6.36 -13.55 1.87
N LEU A 197 -6.56 -12.29 1.49
CA LEU A 197 -6.57 -11.16 2.43
C LEU A 197 -7.72 -11.28 3.43
N HIS A 198 -8.94 -11.53 2.97
CA HIS A 198 -10.10 -11.73 3.84
C HIS A 198 -9.90 -12.89 4.83
N ARG A 199 -9.34 -14.03 4.36
CA ARG A 199 -9.02 -15.17 5.25
C ARG A 199 -8.03 -14.82 6.35
N ARG A 200 -7.05 -13.96 6.08
CA ARG A 200 -6.06 -13.53 7.08
C ARG A 200 -6.69 -12.63 8.13
N VAL A 201 -7.50 -11.67 7.71
CA VAL A 201 -8.22 -10.77 8.62
C VAL A 201 -9.12 -11.58 9.54
N ASP A 202 -9.95 -12.48 8.99
CA ASP A 202 -10.83 -13.35 9.77
C ASP A 202 -10.05 -14.22 10.78
N SER A 203 -8.88 -14.74 10.39
CA SER A 203 -8.05 -15.56 11.26
C SER A 203 -7.40 -14.75 12.38
N GLU A 204 -6.97 -13.52 12.11
CA GLU A 204 -6.35 -12.65 13.11
C GLU A 204 -7.39 -12.13 14.12
N GLU A 205 -8.60 -11.82 13.67
CA GLU A 205 -9.71 -11.42 14.54
C GLU A 205 -10.11 -12.55 15.50
N ARG A 206 -10.25 -13.78 14.98
CA ARG A 206 -10.51 -14.96 15.82
C ARG A 206 -9.40 -15.22 16.83
N GLY A 207 -8.12 -15.02 16.43
CA GLY A 207 -6.99 -15.13 17.34
C GLY A 207 -7.06 -14.12 18.49
N LYS A 208 -7.36 -12.85 18.18
CA LYS A 208 -7.51 -11.78 19.19
C LYS A 208 -8.70 -12.01 20.12
N GLU A 209 -9.79 -12.60 19.63
CA GLU A 209 -10.93 -12.97 20.46
C GLU A 209 -10.58 -14.10 21.44
N ALA A 210 -9.87 -15.13 20.97
CA ALA A 210 -9.39 -16.21 21.83
C ALA A 210 -8.43 -15.72 22.92
N ASP A 211 -7.50 -14.81 22.58
CA ASP A 211 -6.58 -14.22 23.55
C ASP A 211 -7.30 -13.35 24.61
N LYS A 212 -8.37 -12.64 24.21
CA LYS A 212 -9.21 -11.88 25.15
C LYS A 212 -9.99 -12.79 26.09
N GLU A 213 -10.54 -13.91 25.59
CA GLU A 213 -11.24 -14.89 26.42
C GLU A 213 -10.29 -15.52 27.46
N TYR A 214 -9.07 -15.87 27.02
CA TYR A 214 -8.04 -16.43 27.91
C TYR A 214 -7.58 -15.42 28.98
N ASN A 215 -7.27 -14.17 28.59
CA ASN A 215 -6.89 -13.14 29.56
C ASN A 215 -8.03 -12.78 30.52
N GLY A 216 -9.28 -12.76 30.04
CA GLY A 216 -10.44 -12.56 30.90
C GLY A 216 -10.62 -13.66 31.95
N MET A 217 -10.29 -14.90 31.59
CA MET A 217 -10.32 -16.04 32.52
C MET A 217 -9.18 -15.97 33.55
N GLU A 218 -7.98 -15.53 33.17
CA GLU A 218 -6.87 -15.34 34.11
C GLU A 218 -7.15 -14.20 35.11
N GLU A 219 -7.81 -13.13 34.68
CA GLU A 219 -8.22 -12.02 35.55
C GLU A 219 -9.30 -12.45 36.56
N TRP A 220 -10.28 -13.25 36.13
CA TRP A 220 -11.27 -13.86 37.04
C TRP A 220 -10.62 -14.76 38.10
N LEU A 221 -9.64 -15.58 37.72
CA LEU A 221 -8.91 -16.44 38.66
C LEU A 221 -8.03 -15.64 39.65
N ARG A 222 -7.48 -14.49 39.23
CA ARG A 222 -6.77 -13.56 40.13
C ARG A 222 -7.71 -12.87 41.14
N ARG A 223 -8.95 -12.57 40.75
CA ARG A 223 -9.92 -11.89 41.61
C ARG A 223 -10.47 -12.79 42.71
N ASP A 224 -10.64 -14.09 42.41
CA ASP A 224 -11.12 -15.09 43.38
C ASP A 224 -10.04 -15.46 44.42
N SER A 225 -8.76 -15.31 44.06
CA SER A 225 -7.62 -15.63 44.94
C SER A 225 -7.20 -14.51 45.91
N THR A 226 -7.84 -13.33 45.87
CA THR A 226 -7.51 -12.19 46.75
C THR A 226 -8.53 -11.92 47.85
N GLN A 227 -9.57 -12.74 48.02
CA GLN A 227 -10.67 -12.46 48.95
C GLN A 227 -10.54 -13.09 50.35
N ASP A 228 -9.37 -13.61 50.75
CA ASP A 228 -9.16 -14.15 52.11
C ASP A 228 -7.78 -13.81 52.71
N SER A 229 -7.47 -12.51 52.76
CA SER A 229 -6.37 -12.00 53.58
C SER A 229 -6.86 -10.78 54.34
N SER A 230 -7.55 -11.06 55.44
CA SER A 230 -7.89 -10.09 56.48
C SER A 230 -6.66 -9.26 56.89
N PRO A 231 -6.71 -7.92 56.85
CA PRO A 231 -5.61 -7.07 57.25
C PRO A 231 -5.47 -7.07 58.77
N THR A 232 -4.36 -7.58 59.28
CA THR A 232 -3.89 -7.25 60.63
C THR A 232 -3.39 -5.81 60.61
N GLU A 233 -4.11 -4.96 61.34
CA GLU A 233 -3.79 -3.56 61.59
C GLU A 233 -2.35 -3.42 62.12
N GLY A 234 -1.49 -2.79 61.33
CA GLY A 234 -0.11 -2.46 61.69
C GLY A 234 0.21 -1.07 61.19
N ALA A 235 -0.13 -0.07 62.00
CA ALA A 235 0.21 1.32 61.80
C ALA A 235 1.73 1.50 61.62
N VAL A 236 2.16 2.14 60.53
CA VAL A 236 3.43 2.86 60.54
C VAL A 236 3.33 4.14 59.72
N CYS A 237 3.75 5.19 60.41
CA CYS A 237 3.78 6.60 60.10
C CYS A 237 4.41 6.99 58.75
N ALA A 238 3.79 7.98 58.13
CA ALA A 238 4.39 9.23 57.64
C ALA A 238 5.82 9.19 57.08
N ALA A 239 5.96 9.54 55.80
CA ALA A 239 6.96 10.49 55.36
C ALA A 239 6.52 11.11 54.03
N GLU A 240 6.09 12.36 54.11
CA GLU A 240 6.04 13.29 52.99
C GLU A 240 7.45 13.40 52.40
N ASN A 241 7.59 13.29 51.09
CA ASN A 241 8.76 13.82 50.42
C ASN A 241 8.34 14.44 49.09
N ALA A 242 7.96 15.71 49.19
CA ALA A 242 7.96 16.64 48.08
C ALA A 242 9.42 16.89 47.68
N PHE A 243 9.80 16.49 46.47
CA PHE A 243 11.01 17.00 45.84
C PHE A 243 10.64 17.46 44.43
N ALA A 244 10.20 18.72 44.39
CA ALA A 244 10.18 19.51 43.18
C ALA A 244 11.63 19.83 42.81
N MET A 245 12.05 19.42 41.62
CA MET A 245 13.29 19.90 41.02
C MET A 245 12.91 20.50 39.67
N GLU A 246 12.71 21.81 39.71
CA GLU A 246 12.72 22.68 38.54
C GLU A 246 14.17 22.71 38.03
N ASP A 247 14.38 22.29 36.78
CA ASP A 247 15.66 22.46 36.08
C ASP A 247 15.41 23.38 34.88
N ASP A 248 15.62 24.66 35.12
CA ASP A 248 15.69 25.72 34.12
C ASP A 248 17.02 25.60 33.38
N GLY A 249 17.04 24.76 32.34
CA GLY A 249 18.15 24.63 31.40
C GLY A 249 18.09 25.68 30.29
N ASP A 250 18.41 26.91 30.65
CA ASP A 250 18.81 28.03 29.80
C ASP A 250 20.07 27.71 28.95
N GLY A 251 20.14 28.27 27.75
CA GLY A 251 21.42 28.51 27.06
C GLY A 251 21.70 27.74 25.78
N GLY A 252 21.92 28.49 24.70
CA GLY A 252 22.60 28.01 23.49
C GLY A 252 21.99 28.58 22.20
N GLU A 253 21.93 29.92 22.08
CA GLU A 253 22.85 30.71 21.24
C GLU A 253 22.90 30.27 19.76
N ALA A 254 22.31 31.15 18.95
CA ALA A 254 22.47 31.22 17.53
C ALA A 254 23.96 31.40 17.15
N MET A 255 24.42 30.60 16.19
CA MET A 255 25.55 31.00 15.35
C MET A 255 25.03 31.14 13.92
N GLU A 256 24.80 32.41 13.56
CA GLU A 256 24.93 32.87 12.19
C GLU A 256 26.39 32.64 11.77
N GLU A 257 26.60 31.84 10.72
CA GLU A 257 27.82 31.97 9.93
C GLU A 257 27.41 32.24 8.48
N GLU A 258 27.66 33.49 8.11
CA GLU A 258 27.71 34.02 6.76
C GLU A 258 28.86 33.38 5.96
N ASP A 259 28.75 33.55 4.64
CA ASP A 259 29.85 33.55 3.65
C ASP A 259 30.44 32.21 3.19
N LEU A 260 29.94 31.71 2.06
CA LEU A 260 30.63 31.74 0.75
C LEU A 260 29.78 31.16 -0.40
#